data_AF-A0A7Y4RTB7-F1
#
_entry.id   AF-A0A7Y4RTB7-F1
#
_cell.length_a   1.000
_cell.length_b   1.000
_cell.length_c   1.000
_cell.angle_alpha   90.00
_cell.angle_beta   90.00
_cell.angle_gamma   90.00
#
_symmetry.space_group_name_H-M   'P 1'
#
loop_
_entity.id
_entity.type
_entity.pdbx_description
1 polymer ?
#
loop_
_entity_poly.entity_id
_entity_poly.type
_entity_poly.pdbx_seq_one_letter_code
_entity_poly.pdbx_strand_id
1 'polypeptide(L)'
;MDKGGPAIGAGVTVPPGRPQRVLIIDDAIRWGGSIVSTANLVRVLDRARFDPIFVTATNRKLIERHLREAAPATRIVIARPWLHYERLDRIAERTARLHSPILRTATEMGVALLRHLANLPYTVKLAFLMLRERIDLVQLNSGLGQDEAALAAFVLRIPQIAFLRGYSAMSRSQRYLFAPKIERFVTVSRYIARR
;
A
#
# COMPACT_ATOMS: atom_id res chain seq x y z
N MET A 1 7.42 2.29 -42.20
CA MET A 1 6.12 2.63 -41.57
C MET A 1 6.24 2.37 -40.09
N ASP A 2 6.65 3.41 -39.37
CA ASP A 2 6.96 3.40 -37.95
C ASP A 2 5.65 3.60 -37.17
N LYS A 3 5.21 2.58 -36.43
CA LYS A 3 4.00 2.67 -35.59
C LYS A 3 4.43 3.22 -34.23
N GLY A 4 4.35 4.55 -34.12
CA GLY A 4 4.52 5.27 -32.86
C GLY A 4 3.73 4.59 -31.73
N GLY A 5 4.48 4.07 -30.76
CA GLY A 5 3.92 3.57 -29.52
C GLY A 5 3.19 4.68 -28.76
N PRO A 6 2.20 4.34 -27.93
CA PRO A 6 1.43 5.34 -27.20
C PRO A 6 2.37 6.13 -26.29
N ALA A 7 2.34 7.46 -26.45
CA ALA A 7 2.99 8.40 -25.54
C ALA A 7 2.58 8.07 -24.10
N ILE A 8 3.55 7.65 -23.28
CA ILE A 8 3.33 7.43 -21.86
C ILE A 8 3.19 8.81 -21.21
N GLY A 9 1.93 9.26 -21.10
CA GLY A 9 1.43 10.25 -20.15
C GLY A 9 2.34 11.44 -19.87
N ALA A 10 2.28 12.44 -20.75
CA ALA A 10 2.55 13.81 -20.37
C ALA A 10 1.65 14.24 -19.20
N GLY A 11 2.21 14.96 -18.22
CA GLY A 11 1.39 15.81 -17.34
C GLY A 11 1.37 15.51 -15.84
N VAL A 12 2.42 14.92 -15.24
CA VAL A 12 2.64 15.12 -13.79
C VAL A 12 3.48 16.38 -13.62
N THR A 13 2.82 17.54 -13.54
CA THR A 13 3.49 18.78 -13.15
C THR A 13 3.73 18.72 -11.66
N VAL A 14 4.95 18.35 -11.27
CA VAL A 14 5.42 18.55 -9.89
C VAL A 14 5.65 20.05 -9.77
N PRO A 15 4.98 20.75 -8.83
CA PRO A 15 5.21 22.18 -8.64
C PRO A 15 6.71 22.44 -8.39
N PRO A 16 7.29 23.54 -8.89
CA PRO A 16 8.66 23.90 -8.54
C PRO A 16 8.77 24.03 -7.01
N GLY A 17 9.59 23.19 -6.39
CA GLY A 17 9.66 23.05 -4.93
C GLY A 17 10.54 21.89 -4.47
N ARG A 18 10.47 21.55 -3.18
CA ARG A 18 11.17 20.38 -2.61
C ARG A 18 10.72 19.09 -3.32
N PRO A 19 11.59 18.06 -3.44
CA PRO A 19 11.18 16.75 -3.92
C PRO A 19 9.93 16.25 -3.16
N GLN A 20 8.96 15.70 -3.89
CA GLN A 20 7.77 15.12 -3.30
C GLN A 20 8.13 13.87 -2.52
N ARG A 21 7.76 13.84 -1.24
CA ARG A 21 8.05 12.71 -0.35
C ARG A 21 6.98 11.65 -0.52
N VAL A 22 7.39 10.51 -1.08
CA VAL A 22 6.49 9.40 -1.41
C VAL A 22 6.70 8.28 -0.40
N LEU A 23 5.68 8.00 0.41
CA LEU A 23 5.71 6.88 1.34
C LEU A 23 5.27 5.60 0.61
N ILE A 24 6.23 4.71 0.34
CA ILE A 24 5.97 3.41 -0.28
C ILE A 24 5.85 2.37 0.82
N ILE A 25 4.69 1.72 0.91
CA ILE A 25 4.39 0.78 1.98
C ILE A 25 4.30 -0.61 1.38
N ASP A 26 5.10 -1.54 1.88
CA ASP A 26 5.08 -2.93 1.43
C ASP A 26 5.22 -3.88 2.62
N ASP A 27 4.19 -4.69 2.83
CA ASP A 27 4.18 -5.65 3.93
C ASP A 27 5.18 -6.79 3.63
N ALA A 28 5.45 -7.08 2.35
CA ALA A 28 6.45 -8.01 1.82
C ALA A 28 6.57 -9.35 2.57
N ILE A 29 5.47 -9.83 3.16
CA ILE A 29 5.46 -11.02 4.03
C ILE A 29 5.58 -12.31 3.20
N ARG A 30 5.19 -12.28 1.91
CA ARG A 30 5.07 -13.50 1.09
C ARG A 30 5.79 -13.47 -0.27
N TRP A 31 6.25 -12.32 -0.76
CA TRP A 31 6.68 -12.19 -2.17
C TRP A 31 7.96 -11.35 -2.35
N GLY A 32 9.09 -12.01 -2.63
CA GLY A 32 10.35 -11.33 -2.96
C GLY A 32 10.27 -10.47 -4.23
N GLY A 33 9.44 -10.88 -5.21
CA GLY A 33 9.20 -10.09 -6.43
C GLY A 33 8.63 -8.70 -6.15
N SER A 34 7.97 -8.54 -4.99
CA SER A 34 7.42 -7.24 -4.64
C SER A 34 8.52 -6.21 -4.34
N ILE A 35 9.47 -6.64 -3.54
CA ILE A 35 10.64 -5.87 -3.12
C ILE A 35 11.52 -5.54 -4.33
N VAL A 36 11.76 -6.51 -5.23
CA VAL A 36 12.63 -6.33 -6.40
C VAL A 36 12.08 -5.26 -7.35
N SER A 37 10.79 -5.32 -7.68
CA SER A 37 10.16 -4.32 -8.56
C SER A 37 10.14 -2.94 -7.91
N THR A 38 9.92 -2.84 -6.60
CA THR A 38 10.03 -1.56 -5.89
C THR A 38 11.47 -1.05 -5.87
N ALA A 39 12.46 -1.91 -5.66
CA ALA A 39 13.87 -1.52 -5.72
C ALA A 39 14.24 -1.00 -7.11
N ASN A 40 13.76 -1.65 -8.18
CA ASN A 40 13.96 -1.17 -9.54
C ASN A 40 13.28 0.19 -9.78
N LEU A 41 12.05 0.39 -9.31
CA LEU A 41 11.37 1.69 -9.38
C LEU A 41 12.17 2.78 -8.68
N VAL A 42 12.56 2.52 -7.43
CA VAL A 42 13.31 3.46 -6.59
C VAL A 42 14.70 3.76 -7.17
N ARG A 43 15.33 2.82 -7.88
CA ARG A 43 16.61 3.02 -8.58
C ARG A 43 16.51 4.06 -9.69
N VAL A 44 15.43 4.03 -10.48
CA VAL A 44 15.26 4.89 -11.67
C VAL A 44 14.44 6.15 -11.39
N LEU A 45 13.95 6.32 -10.16
CA LEU A 45 13.13 7.45 -9.77
C LEU A 45 13.97 8.74 -9.75
N ASP A 46 13.48 9.78 -10.43
CA ASP A 46 14.12 11.10 -10.45
C ASP A 46 14.12 11.71 -9.04
N ARG A 47 15.31 11.78 -8.43
CA ARG A 47 15.51 12.27 -7.06
C ARG A 47 15.42 13.78 -6.90
N ALA A 48 15.54 14.53 -8.00
CA ALA A 48 15.27 15.96 -7.97
C ALA A 48 13.77 16.23 -7.79
N ARG A 49 12.92 15.28 -8.18
CA ARG A 49 11.45 15.40 -8.14
C ARG A 49 10.80 14.58 -7.03
N PHE A 50 11.37 13.44 -6.66
CA PHE A 50 10.77 12.50 -5.72
C PHE A 50 11.78 11.99 -4.67
N ASP A 51 11.34 11.98 -3.42
CA ASP A 51 12.07 11.46 -2.25
C ASP A 51 11.30 10.26 -1.66
N PRO A 52 11.60 9.02 -2.11
CA PRO A 52 10.89 7.84 -1.66
C PRO A 52 11.35 7.42 -0.25
N ILE A 53 10.38 7.19 0.62
CA ILE A 53 10.55 6.61 1.95
C ILE A 53 9.86 5.26 1.96
N PHE A 54 10.60 4.20 2.24
CA PHE A 54 10.08 2.84 2.20
C PHE A 54 9.73 2.36 3.61
N VAL A 55 8.48 1.92 3.81
CA VAL A 55 8.00 1.31 5.05
C VAL A 55 7.69 -0.15 4.81
N THR A 56 8.17 -1.02 5.72
CA THR A 56 7.92 -2.45 5.61
C THR A 56 7.83 -3.15 6.96
N ALA A 57 7.03 -4.22 6.98
CA ALA A 57 6.94 -5.15 8.10
C ALA A 57 7.98 -6.29 8.03
N THR A 58 8.64 -6.48 6.88
CA THR A 58 9.53 -7.63 6.64
C THR A 58 10.90 -7.48 7.34
N ASN A 59 11.77 -8.48 7.20
CA ASN A 59 13.14 -8.44 7.74
C ASN A 59 13.98 -7.31 7.09
N ARG A 60 14.53 -6.43 7.94
CA ARG A 60 15.41 -5.33 7.54
C ARG A 60 16.57 -5.78 6.65
N LYS A 61 17.25 -6.90 6.97
CA LYS A 61 18.43 -7.36 6.21
C LYS A 61 18.09 -7.68 4.75
N LEU A 62 16.93 -8.30 4.52
CA LEU A 62 16.46 -8.64 3.16
C LEU A 62 16.22 -7.37 2.34
N ILE A 63 15.54 -6.40 2.96
CA ILE A 63 15.18 -5.13 2.31
C ILE A 63 16.41 -4.28 2.07
N GLU A 64 17.28 -4.15 3.07
CA GLU A 64 18.51 -3.38 2.94
C GLU A 64 19.41 -3.93 1.85
N ARG A 65 19.51 -5.26 1.67
CA ARG A 65 20.25 -5.83 0.55
C ARG A 65 19.76 -5.31 -0.80
N HIS A 66 18.46 -5.48 -1.10
CA HIS A 66 17.91 -5.07 -2.38
C HIS A 66 17.81 -3.55 -2.56
N LEU A 67 17.41 -2.81 -1.53
CA LEU A 67 17.23 -1.36 -1.62
C LEU A 67 18.53 -0.58 -1.48
N ARG A 68 19.53 -1.04 -0.72
CA ARG A 68 20.83 -0.35 -0.67
C ARG A 68 21.60 -0.53 -1.96
N GLU A 69 21.56 -1.72 -2.57
CA GLU A 69 22.13 -1.94 -3.91
C GLU A 69 21.42 -1.08 -4.96
N ALA A 70 20.11 -0.90 -4.83
CA ALA A 70 19.32 -0.12 -5.79
C ALA A 70 19.44 1.39 -5.60
N ALA A 71 19.47 1.87 -4.35
CA ALA A 71 19.47 3.29 -4.02
C ALA A 71 19.87 3.52 -2.55
N PRO A 72 21.18 3.66 -2.24
CA PRO A 72 21.71 3.78 -0.89
C PRO A 72 21.10 4.92 -0.05
N ALA A 73 20.68 6.00 -0.70
CA ALA A 73 20.09 7.17 -0.04
C ALA A 73 18.61 6.98 0.37
N THR A 74 17.97 5.89 -0.03
CA THR A 74 16.55 5.65 0.27
C THR A 74 16.36 5.35 1.74
N ARG A 75 15.46 6.10 2.41
CA ARG A 75 15.14 5.88 3.82
C ARG A 75 14.27 4.65 3.98
N ILE A 76 14.68 3.73 4.86
CA ILE A 76 13.95 2.50 5.18
C ILE A 76 13.47 2.55 6.62
N VAL A 77 12.16 2.42 6.81
CA VAL A 77 11.50 2.39 8.11
C VAL A 77 10.88 1.01 8.33
N ILE A 78 11.25 0.36 9.43
CA ILE A 78 10.66 -0.92 9.82
C ILE A 78 9.48 -0.63 10.75
N ALA A 79 8.29 -0.99 10.32
CA ALA A 79 7.07 -0.83 11.10
C ALA A 79 6.24 -2.10 10.93
N ARG A 80 5.98 -2.78 12.04
CA ARG A 80 5.23 -4.05 12.06
C ARG A 80 3.86 -3.83 12.69
N PRO A 81 2.77 -4.34 12.07
CA PRO A 81 1.48 -4.41 12.74
C PRO A 81 1.58 -5.35 13.95
N TRP A 82 0.77 -5.10 14.96
CA TRP A 82 0.77 -5.91 16.18
C TRP A 82 0.07 -7.24 15.95
N LEU A 83 -1.04 -7.23 15.20
CA LEU A 83 -1.80 -8.43 14.87
C LEU A 83 -1.62 -8.78 13.39
N HIS A 84 -1.01 -9.94 13.14
CA HIS A 84 -0.81 -10.43 11.78
C HIS A 84 -2.11 -10.98 11.18
N TYR A 85 -2.41 -10.53 9.96
CA TYR A 85 -3.65 -10.79 9.21
C TYR A 85 -4.00 -12.28 9.04
N GLU A 86 -3.02 -13.18 9.02
CA GLU A 86 -3.22 -14.60 8.71
C GLU A 86 -4.07 -15.39 9.73
N ARG A 87 -4.18 -14.90 10.97
CA ARG A 87 -5.04 -15.54 11.98
C ARG A 87 -6.49 -15.08 11.86
N LEU A 88 -6.72 -13.82 11.50
CA LEU A 88 -8.05 -13.25 11.37
C LEU A 88 -8.70 -13.61 10.02
N ASP A 89 -7.92 -13.70 8.94
CA ASP A 89 -8.44 -14.13 7.64
C ASP A 89 -8.99 -15.55 7.69
N ARG A 90 -8.34 -16.46 8.45
CA ARG A 90 -8.86 -17.81 8.70
C ARG A 90 -10.19 -17.82 9.47
N ILE A 91 -10.42 -16.84 10.33
CA ILE A 91 -11.69 -16.69 11.06
C ILE A 91 -12.75 -16.13 10.10
N ALA A 92 -12.41 -15.14 9.28
CA ALA A 92 -13.28 -14.59 8.25
C ALA A 92 -13.69 -15.64 7.19
N GLU A 93 -12.78 -16.52 6.79
CA GLU A 93 -13.06 -17.64 5.88
C GLU A 93 -14.01 -18.67 6.49
N ARG A 94 -13.93 -18.91 7.81
CA ARG A 94 -14.86 -19.78 8.53
C ARG A 94 -16.24 -19.16 8.63
N THR A 95 -16.33 -17.84 8.84
CA THR A 95 -17.61 -17.12 8.96
C THR A 95 -18.28 -16.88 7.61
N ALA A 96 -17.53 -16.96 6.50
CA ALA A 96 -18.09 -16.99 5.15
C ALA A 96 -18.99 -18.22 4.86
N ARG A 97 -18.97 -19.25 5.73
CA ARG A 97 -19.85 -20.43 5.66
C ARG A 97 -21.22 -20.23 6.32
N LEU A 98 -21.47 -19.07 6.94
CA LEU A 98 -22.78 -18.75 7.51
C LEU A 98 -23.82 -18.55 6.40
N HIS A 99 -24.96 -19.23 6.51
CA HIS A 99 -26.05 -19.16 5.52
C HIS A 99 -26.78 -17.81 5.51
N SER A 100 -26.83 -17.09 6.65
CA SER A 100 -27.53 -15.81 6.73
C SER A 100 -26.67 -14.64 6.25
N PRO A 101 -27.13 -13.84 5.26
CA PRO A 101 -26.37 -12.71 4.73
C PRO A 101 -26.20 -11.58 5.75
N ILE A 102 -27.15 -11.42 6.67
CA ILE A 102 -27.10 -10.39 7.72
C ILE A 102 -26.01 -10.76 8.75
N LEU A 103 -26.04 -12.00 9.26
CA LEU A 103 -25.04 -12.49 10.22
C LEU A 103 -23.64 -12.48 9.63
N ARG A 104 -23.51 -12.90 8.36
CA ARG A 104 -22.25 -12.82 7.62
C ARG A 104 -21.74 -11.38 7.55
N THR A 105 -22.61 -10.44 7.19
CA THR A 105 -22.24 -9.00 7.11
C THR A 105 -21.81 -8.46 8.47
N ALA A 106 -22.59 -8.71 9.51
CA ALA A 106 -22.29 -8.25 10.87
C ALA A 106 -20.96 -8.82 11.37
N THR A 107 -20.67 -10.09 11.06
CA THR A 107 -19.43 -10.75 11.47
C THR A 107 -18.23 -10.26 10.67
N GLU A 108 -18.36 -10.07 9.35
CA GLU A 108 -17.32 -9.47 8.51
C GLU A 108 -16.98 -8.05 9.00
N MET A 109 -17.98 -7.23 9.31
CA MET A 109 -17.77 -5.88 9.86
C MET A 109 -17.17 -5.93 11.27
N GLY A 110 -17.63 -6.83 12.13
CA GLY A 110 -17.09 -6.99 13.49
C GLY A 110 -15.63 -7.43 13.49
N VAL A 111 -15.26 -8.39 12.64
CA VAL A 111 -13.86 -8.81 12.46
C VAL A 111 -13.02 -7.66 11.90
N ALA A 112 -13.54 -6.92 10.91
CA ALA A 112 -12.84 -5.76 10.37
C ALA A 112 -12.63 -4.68 11.45
N LEU A 113 -13.64 -4.38 12.27
CA LEU A 113 -13.55 -3.42 13.37
C LEU A 113 -12.53 -3.86 14.42
N LEU A 114 -12.60 -5.11 14.88
CA LEU A 114 -11.66 -5.66 15.85
C LEU A 114 -10.22 -5.60 15.33
N ARG A 115 -10.01 -5.91 14.05
CA ARG A 115 -8.72 -5.77 13.38
C ARG A 115 -8.20 -4.33 13.42
N HIS A 116 -9.04 -3.36 13.05
CA HIS A 116 -8.64 -1.95 13.05
C HIS A 116 -8.37 -1.42 14.47
N LEU A 117 -9.13 -1.86 15.47
CA LEU A 117 -8.87 -1.51 16.86
C LEU A 117 -7.56 -2.12 17.37
N ALA A 118 -7.30 -3.40 17.07
CA ALA A 118 -6.07 -4.08 17.46
C ALA A 118 -4.82 -3.45 16.80
N ASN A 119 -4.94 -3.01 15.55
CA ASN A 119 -3.86 -2.35 14.81
C ASN A 119 -3.92 -0.81 14.87
N LEU A 120 -4.76 -0.23 15.75
CA LEU A 120 -4.85 1.21 15.92
C LEU A 120 -3.49 1.84 16.30
N PRO A 121 -2.69 1.27 17.23
CA PRO A 121 -1.36 1.82 17.54
C PRO A 121 -0.44 1.86 16.31
N TYR A 122 -0.53 0.87 15.43
CA TYR A 122 0.23 0.84 14.18
C TYR A 122 -0.23 1.94 13.22
N THR A 123 -1.54 2.12 13.07
CA THR A 123 -2.13 3.23 12.29
C THR A 123 -1.66 4.59 12.80
N VAL A 124 -1.70 4.81 14.13
CA VAL A 124 -1.23 6.07 14.74
C VAL A 124 0.26 6.27 14.48
N LYS A 125 1.08 5.21 14.59
CA LYS A 125 2.51 5.29 14.29
C LYS A 125 2.77 5.67 12.83
N LEU A 126 2.00 5.13 11.89
CA LEU A 126 2.08 5.51 10.48
C LEU A 126 1.65 6.96 10.26
N ALA A 127 0.56 7.41 10.89
CA ALA A 127 0.10 8.79 10.80
C ALA A 127 1.17 9.76 11.34
N PHE A 128 1.76 9.45 12.50
CA PHE A 128 2.84 10.26 13.06
C PHE A 128 4.08 10.30 12.16
N LEU A 129 4.44 9.16 11.55
CA LEU A 129 5.51 9.11 10.55
C LEU A 129 5.17 10.01 9.36
N MET A 130 3.95 9.91 8.82
CA MET A 130 3.49 10.71 7.69
C MET A 130 3.58 12.22 7.98
N LEU A 131 3.16 12.64 9.17
CA LEU A 131 3.25 14.02 9.64
C LEU A 131 4.70 14.48 9.82
N ARG A 132 5.51 13.71 10.56
CA ARG A 132 6.90 14.04 10.87
C ARG A 132 7.75 14.15 9.59
N GLU A 133 7.57 13.22 8.68
CA GLU A 133 8.31 13.18 7.42
C GLU A 133 7.69 14.09 6.35
N ARG A 134 6.55 14.74 6.61
CA ARG A 134 5.83 15.61 5.65
C ARG A 134 5.59 14.91 4.31
N ILE A 135 5.00 13.71 4.40
CA ILE A 135 4.67 12.88 3.25
C ILE A 135 3.64 13.58 2.37
N ASP A 136 3.91 13.60 1.06
CA ASP A 136 3.05 14.23 0.06
C ASP A 136 2.18 13.22 -0.69
N LEU A 137 2.59 11.94 -0.71
CA LEU A 137 1.90 10.87 -1.44
C LEU A 137 2.12 9.52 -0.74
N VAL A 138 1.09 8.68 -0.68
CA VAL A 138 1.19 7.31 -0.19
C VAL A 138 0.99 6.31 -1.32
N GLN A 139 1.93 5.38 -1.46
CA GLN A 139 1.85 4.25 -2.38
C GLN A 139 1.65 2.95 -1.60
N LEU A 140 0.48 2.34 -1.76
CA LEU A 140 0.13 1.02 -1.21
C LEU A 140 0.61 -0.06 -2.17
N ASN A 141 1.76 -0.66 -1.89
CA ASN A 141 2.45 -1.50 -2.85
C ASN A 141 1.83 -2.89 -3.01
N SER A 142 1.05 -3.34 -2.03
CA SER A 142 0.31 -4.60 -2.05
C SER A 142 -1.20 -4.39 -2.20
N GLY A 143 -1.61 -3.27 -2.78
CA GLY A 143 -3.00 -2.93 -2.98
C GLY A 143 -3.72 -2.56 -1.67
N LEU A 144 -5.01 -2.86 -1.59
CA LEU A 144 -5.85 -2.51 -0.45
C LEU A 144 -5.64 -3.42 0.77
N GLY A 145 -4.67 -4.33 0.79
CA GLY A 145 -4.36 -5.14 1.97
C GLY A 145 -3.77 -4.35 3.15
N GLN A 146 -3.43 -3.08 2.93
CA GLN A 146 -2.70 -2.21 3.85
C GLN A 146 -3.64 -1.17 4.48
N ASP A 147 -4.73 -1.65 5.06
CA ASP A 147 -5.85 -0.81 5.50
C ASP A 147 -5.43 0.28 6.52
N GLU A 148 -4.48 -0.01 7.40
CA GLU A 148 -3.96 0.92 8.42
C GLU A 148 -3.23 2.10 7.78
N ALA A 149 -2.44 1.82 6.75
CA ALA A 149 -1.80 2.86 5.97
C ALA A 149 -2.82 3.70 5.20
N ALA A 150 -3.80 3.03 4.58
CA ALA A 150 -4.85 3.70 3.84
C ALA A 150 -5.72 4.59 4.74
N LEU A 151 -5.99 4.12 5.96
CA LEU A 151 -6.71 4.86 6.98
C LEU A 151 -5.91 6.07 7.48
N ALA A 152 -4.63 5.88 7.80
CA ALA A 152 -3.75 6.97 8.23
C ALA A 152 -3.66 8.08 7.16
N ALA A 153 -3.43 7.69 5.91
CA ALA A 153 -3.37 8.63 4.78
C ALA A 153 -4.70 9.35 4.56
N PHE A 154 -5.83 8.63 4.68
CA PHE A 154 -7.15 9.22 4.58
C PHE A 154 -7.42 10.27 5.66
N VAL A 155 -7.12 9.95 6.93
CA VAL A 155 -7.31 10.88 8.05
C VAL A 155 -6.46 12.14 7.85
N LEU A 156 -5.25 11.99 7.32
CA LEU A 156 -4.34 13.10 7.03
C LEU A 156 -4.60 13.80 5.70
N ARG A 157 -5.60 13.34 4.92
CA ARG A 157 -5.91 13.85 3.57
C ARG A 157 -4.71 13.83 2.62
N ILE A 158 -3.86 12.81 2.76
CA ILE A 158 -2.72 12.59 1.86
C ILE A 158 -3.21 11.74 0.68
N PRO A 159 -2.90 12.12 -0.58
CA PRO A 159 -3.30 11.36 -1.76
C PRO A 159 -2.71 9.96 -1.75
N GLN A 160 -3.44 9.01 -2.33
CA GLN A 160 -3.10 7.58 -2.26
C GLN A 160 -3.16 6.91 -3.64
N ILE A 161 -2.17 6.08 -3.92
CA ILE A 161 -2.10 5.22 -5.11
C ILE A 161 -1.95 3.77 -4.65
N ALA A 162 -2.71 2.86 -5.25
CA ALA A 162 -2.65 1.44 -4.92
C ALA A 162 -2.09 0.62 -6.10
N PHE A 163 -1.06 -0.17 -5.84
CA PHE A 163 -0.48 -1.10 -6.82
C PHE A 163 -1.07 -2.49 -6.64
N LEU A 164 -1.86 -2.93 -7.61
CA LEU A 164 -2.46 -4.27 -7.65
C LEU A 164 -1.53 -5.22 -8.40
N ARG A 165 -0.83 -6.06 -7.63
CA ARG A 165 0.18 -7.02 -8.13
C ARG A 165 -0.39 -8.41 -8.38
N GLY A 166 -1.59 -8.67 -7.90
CA GLY A 166 -2.33 -9.91 -8.07
C GLY A 166 -3.82 -9.67 -7.84
N TYR A 167 -4.61 -10.73 -8.00
CA TYR A 167 -6.02 -10.68 -7.66
C TYR A 167 -6.20 -11.14 -6.20
N SER A 168 -6.63 -10.22 -5.34
CA SER A 168 -7.19 -10.54 -4.04
C SER A 168 -8.62 -10.03 -4.01
N ALA A 169 -9.55 -10.86 -3.52
CA ALA A 169 -10.91 -10.42 -3.33
C ALA A 169 -10.92 -9.28 -2.29
N MET A 170 -11.43 -8.11 -2.68
CA MET A 170 -11.59 -7.00 -1.75
C MET A 170 -12.64 -7.35 -0.70
N SER A 171 -12.32 -7.10 0.56
CA SER A 171 -13.33 -7.10 1.61
C SER A 171 -14.36 -5.99 1.38
N ARG A 172 -15.52 -6.07 2.03
CA ARG A 172 -16.52 -5.00 1.94
C ARG A 172 -15.99 -3.66 2.45
N SER A 173 -15.21 -3.66 3.54
CA SER A 173 -14.58 -2.44 4.05
C SER A 173 -13.60 -1.86 3.03
N GLN A 174 -12.79 -2.70 2.37
CA GLN A 174 -11.90 -2.26 1.30
C GLN A 174 -12.68 -1.65 0.13
N ARG A 175 -13.73 -2.32 -0.33
CA ARG A 175 -14.55 -1.85 -1.45
C ARG A 175 -15.26 -0.54 -1.17
N TYR A 176 -15.86 -0.38 0.00
CA TYR A 176 -16.74 0.76 0.28
C TYR A 176 -16.08 1.88 1.07
N LEU A 177 -15.09 1.58 1.92
CA LEU A 177 -14.44 2.59 2.77
C LEU A 177 -13.10 3.05 2.23
N PHE A 178 -12.31 2.18 1.60
CA PHE A 178 -10.92 2.50 1.22
C PHE A 178 -10.77 2.76 -0.29
N ALA A 179 -11.35 1.92 -1.14
CA ALA A 179 -11.24 2.04 -2.59
C ALA A 179 -11.68 3.42 -3.13
N PRO A 180 -12.77 4.05 -2.65
CA PRO A 180 -13.17 5.39 -3.12
C PRO A 180 -12.18 6.50 -2.78
N LYS A 181 -11.20 6.25 -1.90
CA LYS A 181 -10.21 7.23 -1.44
C LYS A 181 -8.87 7.07 -2.16
N ILE A 182 -8.73 6.06 -3.00
CA ILE A 182 -7.55 5.84 -3.83
C ILE A 182 -7.72 6.65 -5.11
N GLU A 183 -6.76 7.54 -5.39
CA GLU A 183 -6.80 8.39 -6.58
C GLU A 183 -6.50 7.59 -7.85
N ARG A 184 -5.64 6.57 -7.74
CA ARG A 184 -5.25 5.75 -8.88
C ARG A 184 -4.92 4.32 -8.46
N PHE A 185 -5.46 3.38 -9.24
CA PHE A 185 -5.05 1.99 -9.21
C PHE A 185 -4.05 1.72 -10.33
N VAL A 186 -2.90 1.16 -9.98
CA VAL A 186 -1.88 0.73 -10.94
C VAL A 186 -1.87 -0.79 -10.95
N THR A 187 -2.19 -1.39 -12.09
CA THR A 187 -2.32 -2.85 -12.21
C THR A 187 -1.19 -3.41 -13.06
N VAL A 188 -0.64 -4.56 -12.68
CA VAL A 188 0.37 -5.26 -13.49
C VAL A 188 -0.19 -5.90 -14.76
N SER A 189 -1.52 -6.05 -14.86
CA SER A 189 -2.17 -6.62 -16.06
C SER A 189 -3.59 -6.13 -16.26
N ARG A 190 -4.04 -6.14 -17.53
CA ARG A 190 -5.44 -5.83 -17.91
C ARG A 190 -6.45 -6.80 -17.30
N TYR A 191 -6.03 -8.03 -16.99
CA TYR A 191 -6.90 -9.03 -16.35
C TYR A 191 -7.33 -8.56 -14.96
N ILE A 192 -6.39 -8.02 -14.17
CA ILE A 192 -6.68 -7.49 -12.83
C ILE A 192 -7.51 -6.21 -12.92
N ALA A 193 -7.25 -5.34 -13.89
CA ALA A 193 -7.99 -4.08 -14.06
C ALA A 193 -9.50 -4.26 -14.37
N ARG A 194 -9.91 -5.42 -14.87
CA ARG A 194 -11.31 -5.72 -15.25
C ARG A 194 -12.13 -6.40 -14.16
N ARG A 195 -11.53 -6.66 -13.00
CA ARG A 195 -12.11 -7.44 -11.89
C ARG A 195 -12.34 -6.54 -10.68
#